data_AF-A0A1G7T9I3-F1
#
_entry.id   AF-A0A1G7T9I3-F1
#
_cell.length_a   1.000
_cell.length_b   1.000
_cell.length_c   1.000
_cell.angle_alpha   90.00
_cell.angle_beta   90.00
_cell.angle_gamma   90.00
#
_symmetry.space_group_name_H-M   'P 1'
#
loop_
_entity.id
_entity.type
_entity.pdbx_description
1 polymer ?
#
loop_
_entity_poly.entity_id
_entity_poly.type
_entity_poly.pdbx_seq_one_letter_code
_entity_poly.pdbx_strand_id
1 'polypeptide(L)'
;MNAQKFITEANKQRVCQLLGWSLDDYTQYQENKGLEYLREVVCCDLWSVNNVAKAPLFWKWWVNHWNARDAEFVADASSWPLDWLRRKYNDLNAVDGFTFWPHKIIMEQSYAYMIGDVNKESVRV
;
A
#
# COMPACT_ATOMS: atom_id res chain seq x y z
N MET A 1 -2.94 -1.97 -23.79
CA MET A 1 -3.01 -1.60 -22.36
C MET A 1 -4.41 -1.95 -21.87
N ASN A 2 -4.62 -3.15 -21.32
CA ASN A 2 -5.92 -3.57 -20.76
C ASN A 2 -5.79 -4.78 -19.82
N ALA A 3 -5.02 -5.81 -20.18
CA ALA A 3 -4.92 -7.06 -19.40
C ALA A 3 -4.47 -6.89 -17.94
N GLN A 4 -3.43 -6.08 -17.68
CA GLN A 4 -2.91 -5.89 -16.32
C GLN A 4 -3.95 -5.30 -15.36
N LYS A 5 -4.76 -4.34 -15.84
CA LYS A 5 -5.81 -3.72 -15.03
C LYS A 5 -6.92 -4.73 -14.71
N PHE A 6 -7.28 -5.58 -15.67
CA PHE A 6 -8.24 -6.67 -15.44
C PHE A 6 -7.73 -7.68 -14.41
N ILE A 7 -6.45 -8.06 -14.49
CA ILE A 7 -5.84 -8.99 -13.54
C ILE A 7 -5.83 -8.39 -12.13
N THR A 8 -5.44 -7.13 -11.98
CA THR A 8 -5.48 -6.42 -10.69
C THR A 8 -6.88 -6.43 -10.07
N GLU A 9 -7.91 -6.07 -10.84
CA GLU A 9 -9.29 -6.07 -10.31
C GLU A 9 -9.80 -7.48 -10.00
N ALA A 10 -9.44 -8.48 -10.83
CA ALA A 10 -9.81 -9.87 -10.57
C ALA A 10 -9.16 -10.42 -9.29
N ASN A 11 -7.87 -10.14 -9.08
CA ASN A 11 -7.16 -10.56 -7.87
C ASN A 11 -7.77 -9.93 -6.62
N LYS A 12 -8.03 -8.62 -6.66
CA LYS A 12 -8.70 -7.90 -5.57
C LYS A 12 -10.05 -8.52 -5.22
N GLN A 13 -10.91 -8.74 -6.23
CA GLN A 13 -12.21 -9.37 -6.01
C GLN A 13 -12.07 -10.77 -5.40
N ARG A 14 -11.07 -11.53 -5.86
CA ARG A 14 -10.81 -12.87 -5.34
C ARG A 14 -10.33 -12.87 -3.90
N VAL A 15 -9.44 -11.96 -3.53
CA VAL A 15 -9.02 -11.73 -2.14
C VAL A 15 -10.22 -11.41 -1.27
N CYS A 16 -11.07 -10.46 -1.67
CA CYS A 16 -12.27 -10.09 -0.92
C CYS A 16 -13.18 -11.31 -0.67
N GLN A 17 -13.42 -12.11 -1.71
CA GLN A 17 -14.20 -13.35 -1.59
C GLN A 17 -13.58 -14.36 -0.63
N LEU A 18 -12.26 -14.60 -0.73
CA LEU A 18 -11.54 -15.57 0.09
C LEU A 18 -11.51 -15.17 1.57
N LEU A 19 -11.43 -13.88 1.87
CA LEU A 19 -11.33 -13.37 3.24
C LEU A 19 -12.66 -12.95 3.86
N GLY A 20 -13.74 -13.00 3.08
CA GLY A 20 -15.06 -12.48 3.47
C GLY A 20 -15.02 -10.97 3.74
N TRP A 21 -14.18 -10.23 3.01
CA TRP A 21 -14.03 -8.78 3.14
C TRP A 21 -14.94 -8.04 2.18
N SER A 22 -15.46 -6.90 2.62
CA SER A 22 -15.99 -5.90 1.70
C SER A 22 -14.85 -5.22 0.93
N LEU A 23 -15.20 -4.49 -0.14
CA LEU A 23 -14.22 -3.68 -0.86
C LEU A 23 -13.63 -2.58 0.04
N ASP A 24 -14.43 -2.05 0.96
CA ASP A 24 -14.00 -1.01 1.90
C ASP A 24 -13.00 -1.58 2.91
N ASP A 25 -13.25 -2.78 3.45
CA ASP A 25 -12.30 -3.48 4.35
C ASP A 25 -10.94 -3.69 3.66
N TYR A 26 -10.97 -4.18 2.41
CA TYR A 26 -9.75 -4.38 1.62
C TYR A 26 -9.00 -3.07 1.40
N THR A 27 -9.72 -2.02 0.99
CA THR A 27 -9.11 -0.72 0.65
C THR A 27 -8.52 -0.07 1.90
N GLN A 28 -9.24 -0.10 3.01
CA GLN A 28 -8.78 0.41 4.30
C GLN A 28 -7.55 -0.37 4.78
N TYR A 29 -7.53 -1.70 4.62
CA TYR A 29 -6.39 -2.52 4.99
C TYR A 29 -5.15 -2.19 4.16
N GLN A 30 -5.30 -2.08 2.84
CA GLN A 30 -4.22 -1.69 1.92
C GLN A 30 -3.68 -0.30 2.24
N GLU A 31 -4.54 0.66 2.54
CA GLU A 31 -4.16 2.02 2.95
C GLU A 31 -3.38 1.99 4.27
N ASN A 32 -3.91 1.31 5.29
CA ASN A 32 -3.28 1.20 6.61
C ASN A 32 -1.87 0.61 6.50
N LYS A 33 -1.69 -0.46 5.71
CA LYS A 33 -0.38 -1.05 5.47
C LYS A 33 0.57 -0.14 4.69
N GLY A 34 0.05 0.70 3.80
CA GLY A 34 0.86 1.72 3.12
C GLY A 34 1.41 2.76 4.10
N LEU A 35 0.57 3.20 5.04
CA LEU A 35 0.98 4.13 6.10
C LEU A 35 1.95 3.48 7.10
N GLU A 36 1.71 2.21 7.47
CA GLU A 36 2.60 1.42 8.33
C GLU A 36 3.99 1.28 7.68
N TYR A 37 4.04 0.95 6.40
CA TYR A 37 5.29 0.88 5.63
C TYR A 37 6.08 2.21 5.63
N LEU A 38 5.39 3.34 5.45
CA LEU A 38 6.06 4.65 5.51
C LEU A 38 6.66 4.94 6.89
N ARG A 39 5.99 4.54 7.96
CA ARG A 39 6.48 4.74 9.34
C ARG A 39 7.64 3.82 9.67
N GLU A 40 7.52 2.54 9.34
CA GLU A 40 8.40 1.50 9.87
C GLU A 40 9.57 1.16 8.94
N VAL A 41 9.36 1.22 7.63
CA VAL A 41 10.38 0.82 6.64
C VAL A 41 11.10 2.04 6.08
N VAL A 42 10.34 3.06 5.69
CA VAL A 42 10.93 4.33 5.21
C VAL A 42 11.45 5.17 6.39
N CYS A 43 11.04 4.84 7.63
CA CYS A 43 11.42 5.53 8.86
C CYS A 43 11.06 7.02 8.84
N CYS A 44 9.94 7.38 8.20
CA CYS A 44 9.43 8.74 8.19
C CYS A 44 8.79 9.10 9.54
N ASP A 45 9.04 10.32 10.02
CA ASP A 45 8.23 10.90 11.10
C ASP A 45 6.78 11.12 10.65
N LEU A 46 5.88 11.37 11.60
CA LEU A 46 4.45 11.51 11.30
C LEU A 46 4.17 12.62 10.28
N TRP A 47 4.93 13.72 10.32
CA TRP A 47 4.80 14.82 9.36
C TRP A 47 5.20 14.40 7.95
N SER A 48 6.31 13.68 7.80
CA SER A 48 6.78 13.17 6.51
C SER A 48 5.85 12.10 5.96
N VAL A 49 5.33 11.19 6.80
CA VAL A 49 4.32 10.19 6.42
C VAL A 49 3.10 10.88 5.82
N ASN A 50 2.57 11.90 6.49
CA ASN A 50 1.40 12.64 6.02
C ASN A 50 1.66 13.34 4.67
N ASN A 51 2.89 13.81 4.43
CA ASN A 51 3.23 14.44 3.17
C ASN A 51 3.49 13.45 2.03
N VAL A 52 4.09 12.31 2.32
CA VAL A 52 4.26 11.23 1.34
C VAL A 52 2.91 10.62 0.97
N ALA A 53 2.01 10.43 1.94
CA ALA A 53 0.66 9.93 1.72
C ALA A 53 -0.22 10.88 0.88
N LYS A 54 0.12 12.17 0.76
CA LYS A 54 -0.57 13.08 -0.18
C LYS A 54 -0.16 12.84 -1.63
N ALA A 55 1.00 12.22 -1.88
CA ALA A 55 1.57 12.05 -3.22
C ALA A 55 0.85 10.92 -3.98
N PRO A 56 0.10 11.20 -5.06
CA PRO A 56 -0.63 10.14 -5.80
C PRO A 56 0.30 9.09 -6.40
N LEU A 57 1.55 9.45 -6.70
CA LEU A 57 2.53 8.54 -7.27
C LEU A 57 2.96 7.47 -6.27
N PHE A 58 3.01 7.81 -4.98
CA PHE A 58 3.27 6.83 -3.91
C PHE A 58 2.19 5.74 -3.91
N TRP A 59 0.91 6.12 -3.89
CA TRP A 59 -0.18 5.15 -3.88
C TRP A 59 -0.24 4.29 -5.14
N LYS A 60 0.04 4.88 -6.31
CA LYS A 60 0.12 4.11 -7.55
C LYS A 60 1.25 3.06 -7.49
N TRP A 61 2.40 3.43 -6.95
CA TRP A 61 3.52 2.51 -6.75
C TRP A 61 3.21 1.45 -5.70
N TRP A 62 2.57 1.84 -4.59
CA TRP A 62 2.15 0.93 -3.52
C TRP A 62 1.19 -0.13 -4.02
N VAL A 63 0.13 0.26 -4.74
CA VAL A 63 -0.85 -0.65 -5.34
C VAL A 63 -0.19 -1.62 -6.32
N ASN A 64 0.84 -1.20 -7.06
CA ASN A 64 1.55 -2.11 -7.95
C ASN A 64 2.26 -3.24 -7.19
N HIS A 65 2.95 -2.92 -6.10
CA HIS A 65 3.56 -3.93 -5.23
C HIS A 65 2.50 -4.80 -4.54
N TRP A 66 1.40 -4.17 -4.12
CA TRP A 66 0.28 -4.87 -3.50
C TRP A 66 -0.32 -5.92 -4.44
N ASN A 67 -0.51 -5.57 -5.72
CA ASN A 67 -1.06 -6.50 -6.71
C ASN A 67 -0.20 -7.76 -6.92
N ALA A 68 1.12 -7.66 -6.74
CA ALA A 68 2.00 -8.82 -6.81
C ALA A 68 1.74 -9.79 -5.64
N ARG A 69 1.56 -9.24 -4.44
CA ARG A 69 1.18 -10.03 -3.24
C ARG A 69 -0.22 -10.61 -3.36
N ASP A 70 -1.19 -9.85 -3.88
CA ASP A 70 -2.52 -10.40 -4.14
C ASP A 70 -2.47 -11.58 -5.13
N ALA A 71 -1.63 -11.47 -6.17
CA ALA A 71 -1.45 -12.56 -7.13
C ALA A 71 -0.86 -13.82 -6.48
N GLU A 72 0.15 -13.65 -5.62
CA GLU A 72 0.77 -14.74 -4.85
C GLU A 72 -0.26 -15.38 -3.91
N PHE A 73 -0.97 -14.58 -3.12
CA PHE A 73 -2.02 -15.07 -2.23
C PHE A 73 -3.10 -15.84 -2.98
N VAL A 74 -3.59 -15.33 -4.11
CA VAL A 74 -4.63 -15.98 -4.90
C VAL A 74 -4.15 -17.30 -5.50
N ALA A 75 -2.89 -17.38 -5.93
CA ALA A 75 -2.30 -18.62 -6.45
C ALA A 75 -2.22 -19.70 -5.36
N ASP A 76 -1.82 -19.32 -4.16
CA ASP A 76 -1.55 -20.28 -3.08
C ASP A 76 -2.77 -20.56 -2.19
N ALA A 77 -3.81 -19.71 -2.21
CA ALA A 77 -4.96 -19.80 -1.31
C ALA A 77 -5.68 -21.17 -1.34
N SER A 78 -5.67 -21.86 -2.49
CA SER A 78 -6.29 -23.19 -2.62
C SER A 78 -5.55 -24.28 -1.82
N SER A 79 -4.30 -24.04 -1.44
CA SER A 79 -3.47 -24.97 -0.68
C SER A 79 -3.62 -24.82 0.84
N TRP A 80 -4.34 -23.79 1.30
CA TRP A 80 -4.47 -23.46 2.72
C TRP A 80 -5.87 -23.76 3.26
N PRO A 81 -5.98 -24.19 4.54
CA PRO A 81 -7.25 -24.23 5.24
C PRO A 81 -7.93 -22.85 5.30
N LEU A 82 -9.27 -22.82 5.26
CA LEU A 82 -10.04 -21.57 5.26
C LEU A 82 -9.74 -20.69 6.48
N ASP A 83 -9.58 -21.30 7.65
CA ASP A 83 -9.25 -20.63 8.91
C ASP A 83 -7.83 -20.02 8.91
N TRP A 84 -6.96 -20.44 7.98
CA TRP A 84 -5.59 -19.92 7.86
C TRP A 84 -5.46 -18.77 6.87
N LEU A 85 -6.43 -18.60 5.95
CA LEU A 85 -6.34 -17.62 4.86
C LEU A 85 -6.07 -16.21 5.37
N ARG A 86 -6.81 -15.75 6.37
CA ARG A 86 -6.63 -14.40 6.93
C ARG A 86 -5.25 -14.23 7.56
N ARG A 87 -4.75 -15.25 8.26
CA ARG A 87 -3.41 -15.22 8.84
C ARG A 87 -2.34 -15.15 7.75
N LYS A 88 -2.44 -16.01 6.73
CA LYS A 88 -1.48 -16.02 5.61
C LYS A 88 -1.48 -14.71 4.84
N TYR A 89 -2.65 -14.12 4.61
CA TYR A 89 -2.73 -12.82 3.96
C TYR A 89 -2.12 -11.70 4.81
N ASN A 90 -2.28 -11.76 6.13
CA ASN A 90 -1.62 -10.83 7.05
C ASN A 90 -0.11 -11.00 7.03
N ASP A 91 0.39 -12.24 7.09
CA ASP A 91 1.81 -12.54 7.07
C ASP A 91 2.46 -12.04 5.76
N LEU A 92 1.79 -12.25 4.62
CA LEU A 92 2.27 -11.79 3.30
C LEU A 92 2.34 -10.25 3.19
N ASN A 93 1.49 -9.55 3.92
CA ASN A 93 1.38 -8.08 3.91
C ASN A 93 1.95 -7.44 5.19
N ALA A 94 2.71 -8.20 5.99
CA ALA A 94 3.42 -7.65 7.13
C ALA A 94 4.57 -6.76 6.63
N VAL A 95 4.66 -5.53 7.14
CA VAL A 95 5.61 -4.54 6.61
C VAL A 95 7.03 -4.78 7.08
N ASP A 96 7.22 -5.51 8.19
CA ASP A 96 8.51 -5.90 8.74
C ASP A 96 9.34 -6.76 7.77
N GLY A 97 8.68 -7.47 6.84
CA GLY A 97 9.31 -8.22 5.76
C GLY A 97 9.66 -7.40 4.52
N PHE A 98 9.28 -6.12 4.43
CA PHE A 98 9.49 -5.32 3.21
C PHE A 98 10.91 -4.74 3.16
N THR A 99 11.63 -5.08 2.09
CA THR A 99 13.02 -4.65 1.86
C THR A 99 13.17 -3.69 0.67
N PHE A 100 12.07 -3.38 -0.01
CA PHE A 100 12.04 -2.45 -1.13
C PHE A 100 11.87 -1.01 -0.64
N TRP A 101 12.45 -0.05 -1.36
CA TRP A 101 12.36 1.38 -1.08
C TRP A 101 11.59 2.10 -2.20
N PRO A 102 10.87 3.21 -1.91
CA PRO A 102 10.23 3.98 -2.97
C PRO A 102 11.28 4.55 -3.92
N HIS A 103 10.97 4.58 -5.21
CA HIS A 103 11.89 5.17 -6.19
C HIS A 103 12.10 6.67 -5.92
N LYS A 104 13.29 7.19 -6.27
CA LYS A 104 13.69 8.60 -6.06
C LYS A 104 12.63 9.61 -6.50
N ILE A 105 12.02 9.39 -7.67
CA ILE A 105 10.97 10.27 -8.23
C ILE A 105 9.73 10.38 -7.34
N ILE A 106 9.40 9.33 -6.58
CA ILE A 106 8.29 9.33 -5.61
C ILE A 106 8.66 10.24 -4.44
N MET A 107 9.89 10.09 -3.93
CA MET A 107 10.39 10.91 -2.83
C MET A 107 10.51 12.39 -3.21
N GLU A 108 10.93 12.69 -4.43
CA GLU A 108 11.00 14.07 -4.94
C GLU A 108 9.61 14.73 -5.03
N GLN A 109 8.58 13.99 -5.45
CA GLN A 109 7.20 14.50 -5.44
C GLN A 109 6.73 14.79 -4.01
N SER A 110 7.00 13.89 -3.07
CA SER A 110 6.66 14.09 -1.66
C SER A 110 7.39 15.30 -1.06
N TYR A 111 8.64 15.54 -1.44
CA TYR A 111 9.42 16.71 -1.02
C TYR A 111 8.79 18.02 -1.52
N ALA A 112 8.23 18.06 -2.72
CA ALA A 112 7.53 19.25 -3.22
C ALA A 112 6.32 19.62 -2.34
N TYR A 113 5.57 18.63 -1.82
CA TYR A 113 4.49 18.88 -0.86
C TYR A 113 5.01 19.40 0.48
N MET A 114 6.10 18.81 0.99
CA MET A 114 6.74 19.23 2.23
C MET A 114 7.18 20.71 2.18
N ILE A 115 7.88 21.12 1.12
CA ILE A 115 8.30 22.52 0.92
C ILE A 115 7.09 23.46 0.77
N GLY A 116 6.06 23.01 0.06
CA GLY A 116 4.81 23.78 -0.08
C GLY A 116 4.12 24.05 1.26
N ASP A 117 4.13 23.10 2.18
CA ASP A 117 3.49 23.26 3.50
C ASP A 117 4.34 24.14 4.44
N VAL A 118 5.67 23.99 4.45
CA VAL A 118 6.58 24.88 5.21
C VAL A 118 6.44 26.34 4.77
N ASN A 119 6.35 26.59 3.46
CA ASN A 119 6.18 27.94 2.92
C ASN A 119 4.84 28.58 3.30
N LYS A 120 3.79 27.78 3.58
CA LYS A 120 2.50 28.30 4.04
C LYS A 120 2.51 28.62 5.52
N GLU A 121 3.27 27.88 6.31
CA GLU A 121 3.45 28.15 7.74
C GLU A 121 4.25 29.44 7.96
N SER A 122 5.32 29.65 7.21
CA SER A 122 6.18 30.84 7.34
C SER A 122 5.52 32.16 6.89
N VAL A 123 4.48 32.10 6.06
CA VAL A 123 3.68 33.28 5.64
C VAL A 123 2.56 33.62 6.65
N ARG A 124 2.26 32.71 7.57
CA ARG A 124 1.23 32.91 8.62
C ARG A 124 1.79 33.45 9.94
N VAL A 125 3.10 33.73 10.00
CA VAL A 125 3.80 34.32 11.14
C VAL A 125 4.06 35.80 10.89
#